data_AF-A0AA87II72-F1
#
_entry.id   AF-A0AA87II72-F1
#
_cell.length_a   1.000
_cell.length_b   1.000
_cell.length_c   1.000
_cell.angle_alpha   90.00
_cell.angle_beta   90.00
_cell.angle_gamma   90.00
#
_symmetry.space_group_name_H-M   'P 1'
#
loop_
_entity.id
_entity.type
_entity.pdbx_description
1 polymer ?
#
loop_
_entity_poly.entity_id
_entity_poly.type
_entity_poly.pdbx_seq_one_letter_code
_entity_poly.pdbx_strand_id
1 'polypeptide(L)'
;MKLNHLIILLLSVFLVGCTDVEDASIADVEAQEVTTDETSESSEAEETVPPVVDEPAVEETPTEPSNDLFAGYELIEVDGGDLSGYRESNVAVNIGFGDRDYWAFTNEYGQLERVVADEIILQDDNNEPVLSSGRYYSDEAKVSGVESDMLDEGHVLADSLGGVSNAYNITPQESTLNRHGDQAYMEDAIRDAGGATDFEAIITYIDTETQIPSSYQYTYTLMGNEIVDTFDNMNPDEINASLGLTDSEPTDSASSSSSSTNEDVSSVDTNGNGQVTIKEAKAAGFSMPIMSDHWLYPHMRDNDNDGMVGE
;
A
#
# COMPACT_ATOMS: atom_id res chain seq x y z
N MET A 1 -9.92 -51.21 30.04
CA MET A 1 -9.36 -52.51 30.47
C MET A 1 -8.90 -53.25 29.22
N LYS A 2 -7.65 -53.73 29.18
CA LYS A 2 -7.00 -54.50 28.09
C LYS A 2 -6.95 -53.85 26.68
N LEU A 3 -5.74 -53.41 26.33
CA LEU A 3 -5.17 -53.43 24.99
C LEU A 3 -5.05 -54.89 24.47
N ASN A 4 -4.90 -55.08 23.16
CA ASN A 4 -4.48 -56.35 22.56
C ASN A 4 -3.12 -56.16 21.84
N HIS A 5 -2.21 -57.14 21.89
CA HIS A 5 -0.79 -56.98 21.53
C HIS A 5 -0.32 -57.80 20.31
N LEU A 6 0.63 -57.24 19.55
CA LEU A 6 1.65 -57.90 18.71
C LEU A 6 2.73 -56.81 18.46
N ILE A 7 3.98 -56.81 18.99
CA ILE A 7 5.06 -57.83 19.04
C ILE A 7 5.42 -58.22 17.59
N ILE A 8 6.61 -58.00 17.01
CA ILE A 8 8.03 -58.35 17.35
C ILE A 8 8.92 -57.23 16.71
N LEU A 9 9.98 -56.62 17.28
CA LEU A 9 11.08 -56.99 18.19
C LEU A 9 12.35 -57.54 17.50
N LEU A 10 13.35 -56.68 17.27
CA LEU A 10 14.77 -56.96 17.57
C LEU A 10 15.57 -55.65 17.75
N LEU A 11 16.60 -55.64 18.62
CA LEU A 11 17.36 -54.45 19.01
C LEU A 11 18.73 -54.83 19.62
N SER A 12 19.84 -54.40 18.99
CA SER A 12 21.22 -54.31 19.53
C SER A 12 22.13 -53.77 18.40
N VAL A 13 22.88 -52.66 18.48
CA VAL A 13 23.69 -51.99 19.53
C VAL A 13 25.00 -52.70 19.86
N PHE A 14 26.11 -52.15 19.35
CA PHE A 14 27.47 -52.09 19.90
C PHE A 14 28.26 -51.00 19.13
N LEU A 15 29.31 -50.32 19.63
CA LEU A 15 29.58 -49.64 20.92
C LEU A 15 31.04 -49.08 20.85
N VAL A 16 31.31 -47.90 21.45
CA VAL A 16 32.67 -47.32 21.73
C VAL A 16 33.48 -46.87 20.48
N GLY A 17 34.21 -45.74 20.49
CA GLY A 17 34.40 -44.74 21.56
C GLY A 17 35.30 -43.55 21.17
N CYS A 18 35.85 -42.87 22.20
CA CYS A 18 36.63 -41.61 22.22
C CYS A 18 37.85 -41.56 21.27
N THR A 19 38.47 -40.41 20.94
CA THR A 19 38.71 -39.16 21.72
C THR A 19 38.77 -37.87 20.88
N ASP A 20 38.71 -36.72 21.57
CA ASP A 20 38.93 -35.36 21.07
C ASP A 20 40.36 -35.10 20.55
N VAL A 21 40.52 -34.10 19.66
CA VAL A 21 41.33 -32.87 19.85
C VAL A 21 41.34 -32.03 18.56
N GLU A 22 41.37 -30.70 18.71
CA GLU A 22 41.52 -29.70 17.63
C GLU A 22 42.95 -29.65 17.05
N ASP A 23 43.10 -29.38 15.76
CA ASP A 23 43.53 -28.07 15.23
C ASP A 23 43.50 -28.09 13.68
N ALA A 24 43.77 -26.95 13.04
CA ALA A 24 43.39 -26.68 11.66
C ALA A 24 44.55 -26.72 10.63
N SER A 25 44.12 -26.54 9.37
CA SER A 25 44.80 -25.72 8.34
C SER A 25 45.80 -26.36 7.35
N ILE A 26 45.35 -26.31 6.09
CA ILE A 26 46.06 -25.77 4.91
C ILE A 26 47.08 -26.65 4.15
N ALA A 27 46.83 -26.68 2.83
CA ALA A 27 47.74 -26.87 1.68
C ALA A 27 48.27 -28.28 1.29
N ASP A 28 48.58 -28.54 0.00
CA ASP A 28 48.04 -28.04 -1.30
C ASP A 28 48.69 -28.86 -2.47
N VAL A 29 48.19 -28.70 -3.70
CA VAL A 29 48.84 -28.92 -5.01
C VAL A 29 49.10 -30.38 -5.51
N GLU A 30 48.78 -30.56 -6.81
CA GLU A 30 49.16 -31.60 -7.79
C GLU A 30 48.74 -33.08 -7.52
N ALA A 31 48.07 -33.83 -8.43
CA ALA A 31 48.15 -33.97 -9.91
C ALA A 31 49.39 -34.76 -10.37
N GLN A 32 49.42 -35.54 -11.46
CA GLN A 32 48.41 -36.03 -12.43
C GLN A 32 49.02 -37.25 -13.18
N GLU A 33 48.22 -38.05 -13.90
CA GLU A 33 48.51 -38.80 -15.16
C GLU A 33 47.58 -40.05 -15.30
N VAL A 34 47.22 -40.64 -16.45
CA VAL A 34 46.79 -40.19 -17.80
C VAL A 34 46.63 -41.44 -18.72
N THR A 35 45.53 -41.52 -19.49
CA THR A 35 45.16 -42.36 -20.70
C THR A 35 45.50 -43.88 -20.80
N THR A 36 44.75 -44.77 -21.47
CA THR A 36 43.35 -44.84 -22.00
C THR A 36 42.86 -46.32 -21.92
N ASP A 37 42.35 -47.15 -22.86
CA ASP A 37 41.93 -47.08 -24.29
C ASP A 37 41.10 -48.34 -24.70
N GLU A 38 40.89 -48.58 -26.01
CA GLU A 38 40.38 -49.83 -26.65
C GLU A 38 38.86 -50.11 -26.58
N THR A 39 38.07 -49.16 -27.09
CA THR A 39 37.14 -49.30 -28.23
C THR A 39 36.78 -50.69 -28.79
N SER A 40 35.48 -50.90 -29.11
CA SER A 40 35.06 -51.70 -30.27
C SER A 40 33.67 -51.28 -30.79
N GLU A 41 33.51 -51.15 -32.12
CA GLU A 41 32.35 -50.53 -32.79
C GLU A 41 31.44 -51.52 -33.52
N SER A 42 30.22 -51.10 -33.92
CA SER A 42 29.81 -51.13 -35.35
C SER A 42 28.47 -50.43 -35.65
N SER A 43 28.44 -49.66 -36.75
CA SER A 43 27.37 -49.42 -37.78
C SER A 43 25.88 -49.71 -37.44
N GLU A 44 24.86 -48.98 -37.90
CA GLU A 44 24.68 -47.98 -39.01
C GLU A 44 23.28 -47.31 -38.80
N ALA A 45 22.80 -46.25 -39.46
CA ALA A 45 23.25 -45.41 -40.59
C ALA A 45 22.68 -43.96 -40.45
N GLU A 46 22.53 -43.20 -41.55
CA GLU A 46 22.00 -41.82 -41.60
C GLU A 46 20.49 -41.72 -41.92
N GLU A 47 19.82 -40.65 -41.45
CA GLU A 47 19.01 -39.77 -42.32
C GLU A 47 19.02 -38.33 -41.77
N THR A 48 19.01 -37.32 -42.64
CA THR A 48 19.32 -35.92 -42.32
C THR A 48 18.10 -35.03 -42.10
N VAL A 49 18.10 -34.20 -41.05
CA VAL A 49 17.16 -33.09 -40.86
C VAL A 49 17.94 -31.84 -40.43
N PRO A 50 17.76 -30.66 -41.08
CA PRO A 50 18.44 -29.44 -40.65
C PRO A 50 17.84 -28.90 -39.34
N PRO A 51 18.65 -28.38 -38.40
CA PRO A 51 18.13 -27.74 -37.21
C PRO A 51 17.38 -26.45 -37.55
N VAL A 52 16.35 -26.15 -36.77
CA VAL A 52 15.70 -24.83 -36.74
C VAL A 52 16.71 -23.83 -36.15
N VAL A 53 16.65 -22.58 -36.59
CA VAL A 53 17.44 -21.50 -35.97
C VAL A 53 16.76 -21.14 -34.66
N ASP A 54 17.36 -21.54 -33.54
CA ASP A 54 17.00 -20.99 -32.22
C ASP A 54 17.42 -19.52 -32.19
N GLU A 55 16.42 -18.64 -32.17
CA GLU A 55 16.58 -17.21 -31.92
C GLU A 55 16.89 -17.05 -30.43
N PRO A 56 18.03 -16.42 -30.04
CA PRO A 56 18.41 -16.34 -28.64
C PRO A 56 17.42 -15.45 -27.90
N ALA A 57 16.64 -16.05 -26.99
CA ALA A 57 15.85 -15.31 -26.02
C ALA A 57 16.80 -14.37 -25.25
N VAL A 58 16.50 -13.07 -25.31
CA VAL A 58 17.22 -12.06 -24.53
C VAL A 58 16.78 -12.25 -23.08
N GLU A 59 17.72 -12.54 -22.18
CA GLU A 59 17.48 -12.32 -20.76
C GLU A 59 17.35 -10.81 -20.56
N GLU A 60 16.14 -10.35 -20.22
CA GLU A 60 15.89 -9.01 -19.68
C GLU A 60 16.59 -8.94 -18.31
N THR A 61 17.88 -8.61 -18.31
CA THR A 61 18.61 -8.28 -17.09
C THR A 61 17.93 -7.08 -16.43
N PRO A 62 17.56 -7.15 -15.14
CA PRO A 62 16.99 -6.01 -14.43
C PRO A 62 17.87 -4.77 -14.62
N THR A 63 17.23 -3.65 -14.95
CA THR A 63 17.93 -2.37 -15.05
C THR A 63 18.29 -1.93 -13.64
N GLU A 64 19.59 -1.93 -13.30
CA GLU A 64 20.01 -1.40 -11.99
C GLU A 64 19.50 0.04 -11.84
N PRO A 65 18.85 0.39 -10.72
CA PRO A 65 18.29 1.71 -10.52
C PRO A 65 19.39 2.77 -10.58
N SER A 66 19.02 4.00 -10.99
CA SER A 66 20.01 5.05 -11.21
C SER A 66 20.83 5.29 -9.93
N ASN A 67 22.16 5.20 -10.04
CA ASN A 67 23.11 5.31 -8.92
C ASN A 67 23.10 6.69 -8.21
N ASP A 68 22.24 7.61 -8.66
CA ASP A 68 22.03 8.95 -8.12
C ASP A 68 20.85 8.99 -7.12
N LEU A 69 19.85 8.11 -7.26
CA LEU A 69 18.65 8.10 -6.39
C LEU A 69 19.01 7.83 -4.92
N PHE A 70 19.94 6.91 -4.68
CA PHE A 70 20.40 6.52 -3.35
C PHE A 70 21.66 7.29 -2.89
N ALA A 71 22.04 8.38 -3.59
CA ALA A 71 23.29 9.10 -3.35
C ALA A 71 23.31 9.81 -1.99
N GLY A 72 23.84 9.14 -0.98
CA GLY A 72 23.94 9.62 0.40
C GLY A 72 23.27 8.70 1.44
N TYR A 73 22.54 7.68 0.99
CA TYR A 73 21.79 6.75 1.85
C TYR A 73 22.43 5.36 1.85
N GLU A 74 22.43 4.68 3.01
CA GLU A 74 22.78 3.26 3.11
C GLU A 74 21.54 2.39 2.87
N LEU A 75 21.60 1.45 1.92
CA LEU A 75 20.47 0.55 1.64
C LEU A 75 20.42 -0.54 2.72
N ILE A 76 19.26 -0.69 3.38
CA ILE A 76 19.02 -1.75 4.36
C ILE A 76 17.72 -2.51 4.05
N GLU A 77 17.67 -3.77 4.46
CA GLU A 77 16.48 -4.63 4.38
C GLU A 77 15.78 -4.67 5.75
N VAL A 78 14.47 -4.44 5.78
CA VAL A 78 13.64 -4.43 7.00
C VAL A 78 12.38 -5.24 6.69
N ASP A 79 12.06 -6.22 7.54
CA ASP A 79 10.87 -7.06 7.36
C ASP A 79 9.61 -6.18 7.30
N GLY A 80 8.73 -6.42 6.32
CA GLY A 80 7.54 -5.60 6.09
C GLY A 80 6.53 -5.62 7.23
N GLY A 81 6.62 -6.59 8.14
CA GLY A 81 5.83 -6.72 9.35
C GLY A 81 6.62 -6.45 10.64
N ASP A 82 7.81 -5.83 10.58
CA ASP A 82 8.53 -5.44 11.80
C ASP A 82 7.77 -4.31 12.52
N LEU A 83 7.18 -4.68 13.67
CA LEU A 83 6.43 -3.77 14.52
C LEU A 83 7.32 -2.80 15.32
N SER A 84 8.65 -2.92 15.20
CA SER A 84 9.62 -1.96 15.72
C SER A 84 9.35 -0.56 15.19
N GLY A 85 9.11 0.40 16.09
CA GLY A 85 9.00 1.83 15.75
C GLY A 85 10.32 2.57 15.55
N TYR A 86 11.45 1.86 15.48
CA TYR A 86 12.78 2.45 15.34
C TYR A 86 13.18 2.59 13.87
N ARG A 87 13.90 3.66 13.54
CA ARG A 87 14.56 3.85 12.25
C ARG A 87 16.03 4.24 12.42
N GLU A 88 16.88 3.60 11.64
CA GLU A 88 18.23 4.09 11.32
C GLU A 88 18.17 5.40 10.51
N SER A 89 19.26 6.18 10.51
CA SER A 89 19.34 7.50 9.87
C SER A 89 20.22 7.52 8.61
N ASN A 90 19.83 8.32 7.62
CA ASN A 90 20.43 8.30 6.27
C ASN A 90 20.38 6.90 5.63
N VAL A 91 19.24 6.21 5.73
CA VAL A 91 19.04 4.90 5.06
C VAL A 91 17.95 4.96 4.00
N ALA A 92 18.05 4.05 3.03
CA ALA A 92 17.02 3.75 2.04
C ALA A 92 16.49 2.33 2.26
N VAL A 93 15.18 2.16 2.27
CA VAL A 93 14.49 0.89 2.57
C VAL A 93 13.42 0.64 1.52
N ASN A 94 13.35 -0.57 0.98
CA ASN A 94 12.20 -0.96 0.16
C ASN A 94 11.00 -1.27 1.09
N ILE A 95 9.89 -0.58 0.86
CA ILE A 95 8.63 -0.68 1.59
C ILE A 95 7.48 -1.20 0.70
N GLY A 96 7.79 -1.71 -0.48
CA GLY A 96 6.85 -2.40 -1.36
C GLY A 96 6.65 -3.85 -0.92
N PHE A 97 5.42 -4.34 -1.04
CA PHE A 97 5.11 -5.74 -0.79
C PHE A 97 5.48 -6.61 -2.00
N GLY A 98 6.19 -7.71 -1.78
CA GLY A 98 6.61 -8.63 -2.84
C GLY A 98 7.68 -8.02 -3.74
N ASP A 99 7.49 -8.13 -5.06
CA ASP A 99 8.45 -7.67 -6.08
C ASP A 99 8.27 -6.18 -6.45
N ARG A 100 7.73 -5.35 -5.54
CA ARG A 100 7.48 -3.91 -5.75
C ARG A 100 8.69 -3.08 -5.29
N ASP A 101 9.14 -2.12 -6.11
CA ASP A 101 10.27 -1.22 -5.82
C ASP A 101 9.78 0.14 -5.26
N TYR A 102 9.32 0.17 -4.02
CA TYR A 102 8.88 1.42 -3.34
C TYR A 102 9.93 1.85 -2.32
N TRP A 103 10.57 3.00 -2.51
CA TRP A 103 11.77 3.36 -1.74
C TRP A 103 11.50 4.49 -0.75
N ALA A 104 11.66 4.17 0.54
CA ALA A 104 11.55 5.08 1.67
C ALA A 104 12.94 5.55 2.13
N PHE A 105 13.07 6.84 2.48
CA PHE A 105 14.33 7.48 2.84
C PHE A 105 14.24 8.18 4.20
N THR A 106 15.26 8.00 5.05
CA THR A 106 15.35 8.71 6.34
C THR A 106 16.46 9.75 6.39
N ASN A 107 16.20 10.88 7.04
CA ASN A 107 17.20 11.93 7.25
C ASN A 107 18.20 11.56 8.37
N GLU A 108 19.13 12.47 8.71
CA GLU A 108 20.15 12.25 9.75
C GLU A 108 19.60 12.02 11.18
N TYR A 109 18.31 12.27 11.41
CA TYR A 109 17.58 12.08 12.67
C TYR A 109 16.68 10.83 12.67
N GLY A 110 16.67 10.04 11.59
CA GLY A 110 15.80 8.85 11.47
C GLY A 110 14.32 9.20 11.19
N GLN A 111 14.03 10.46 10.85
CA GLN A 111 12.71 10.86 10.37
C GLN A 111 12.55 10.40 8.92
N LEU A 112 11.39 9.82 8.57
CA LEU A 112 11.05 9.44 7.20
C LEU A 112 10.75 10.71 6.40
N GLU A 113 11.68 11.15 5.56
CA GLU A 113 11.59 12.44 4.86
C GLU A 113 10.97 12.34 3.46
N ARG A 114 11.08 11.17 2.82
CA ARG A 114 10.67 10.95 1.43
C ARG A 114 10.30 9.49 1.17
N VAL A 115 9.30 9.26 0.31
CA VAL A 115 8.98 7.96 -0.30
C VAL A 115 8.83 8.16 -1.81
N VAL A 116 9.33 7.24 -2.64
CA VAL A 116 9.13 7.27 -4.10
C VAL A 116 8.78 5.90 -4.67
N ALA A 117 8.07 5.88 -5.81
CA ALA A 117 7.88 4.70 -6.65
C ALA A 117 7.65 5.10 -8.11
N ASP A 118 8.31 4.43 -9.06
CA ASP A 118 8.14 4.70 -10.49
C ASP A 118 6.73 4.32 -10.99
N GLU A 119 6.16 3.23 -10.45
CA GLU A 119 4.79 2.74 -10.70
C GLU A 119 4.18 2.22 -9.39
N ILE A 120 2.95 2.62 -9.07
CA ILE A 120 2.14 2.12 -7.95
C ILE A 120 1.26 0.98 -8.45
N ILE A 121 1.60 -0.25 -8.05
CA ILE A 121 0.90 -1.48 -8.39
C ILE A 121 -0.01 -1.87 -7.22
N LEU A 122 -1.33 -1.80 -7.45
CA LEU A 122 -2.35 -2.14 -6.46
C LEU A 122 -2.21 -3.57 -5.91
N GLN A 123 -2.79 -3.79 -4.73
CA GLN A 123 -2.94 -5.11 -4.11
C GLN A 123 -3.92 -6.00 -4.89
N ASP A 124 -3.66 -7.32 -4.94
CA ASP A 124 -4.61 -8.34 -5.44
C ASP A 124 -4.94 -9.39 -4.37
N ASP A 125 -6.01 -9.14 -3.61
CA ASP A 125 -6.64 -10.02 -2.60
C ASP A 125 -6.83 -11.49 -3.03
N ASN A 126 -6.88 -11.77 -4.34
CA ASN A 126 -7.15 -13.11 -4.88
C ASN A 126 -5.87 -13.94 -5.08
N ASN A 127 -4.74 -13.27 -5.23
CA ASN A 127 -3.49 -13.84 -5.74
C ASN A 127 -2.29 -13.59 -4.81
N GLU A 128 -2.33 -12.53 -4.01
CA GLU A 128 -1.31 -12.19 -3.02
C GLU A 128 -1.64 -12.81 -1.64
N PRO A 129 -0.64 -13.06 -0.76
CA PRO A 129 -0.84 -13.80 0.48
C PRO A 129 -1.41 -12.92 1.61
N VAL A 130 -2.48 -12.17 1.33
CA VAL A 130 -3.16 -11.30 2.29
C VAL A 130 -3.83 -12.09 3.42
N LEU A 131 -3.98 -11.45 4.58
CA LEU A 131 -4.77 -11.95 5.70
C LEU A 131 -6.27 -11.92 5.39
N SER A 132 -7.08 -12.60 6.20
CA SER A 132 -8.55 -12.57 6.08
C SER A 132 -9.20 -11.20 6.38
N SER A 133 -8.39 -10.16 6.58
CA SER A 133 -8.77 -8.75 6.71
C SER A 133 -8.48 -7.94 5.44
N GLY A 134 -7.88 -8.53 4.39
CA GLY A 134 -7.35 -7.84 3.21
C GLY A 134 -5.92 -7.30 3.39
N ARG A 135 -5.46 -7.14 4.63
CA ARG A 135 -4.13 -6.59 4.95
C ARG A 135 -3.00 -7.59 4.74
N TYR A 136 -1.80 -7.11 4.40
CA TYR A 136 -0.60 -7.97 4.35
C TYR A 136 -0.15 -8.40 5.75
N TYR A 137 -0.18 -7.47 6.71
CA TYR A 137 0.29 -7.66 8.07
C TYR A 137 -0.85 -7.45 9.08
N SER A 138 -0.68 -7.97 10.29
CA SER A 138 -1.75 -8.00 11.30
C SER A 138 -1.81 -6.77 12.21
N ASP A 139 -0.78 -5.94 12.17
CA ASP A 139 -0.49 -4.82 13.07
C ASP A 139 0.61 -3.95 12.42
N GLU A 140 0.75 -2.69 12.84
CA GLU A 140 1.62 -1.69 12.23
C GLU A 140 2.80 -1.33 13.16
N ALA A 141 3.88 -0.75 12.61
CA ALA A 141 5.05 -0.35 13.38
C ALA A 141 4.78 0.75 14.41
N LYS A 142 5.24 0.54 15.65
CA LYS A 142 4.92 1.40 16.81
C LYS A 142 5.83 2.62 16.91
N VAL A 143 5.85 3.43 15.85
CA VAL A 143 6.67 4.64 15.68
C VAL A 143 6.32 5.69 16.75
N SER A 144 7.32 6.33 17.36
CA SER A 144 7.09 7.28 18.46
C SER A 144 6.11 8.40 18.07
N GLY A 145 5.00 8.49 18.79
CA GLY A 145 3.86 9.35 18.51
C GLY A 145 2.54 8.57 18.43
N VAL A 146 2.55 7.34 17.91
CA VAL A 146 1.33 6.51 17.77
C VAL A 146 0.76 5.99 19.09
N GLU A 147 1.45 6.23 20.22
CA GLU A 147 0.90 6.04 21.55
C GLU A 147 -0.18 7.07 21.94
N SER A 148 -0.41 8.10 21.09
CA SER A 148 -1.49 9.08 21.27
C SER A 148 -2.82 8.59 20.72
N ASP A 149 -3.90 8.73 21.49
CA ASP A 149 -5.28 8.43 21.08
C ASP A 149 -5.89 9.40 20.05
N MET A 150 -5.07 10.29 19.48
CA MET A 150 -5.42 11.23 18.40
C MET A 150 -4.59 10.98 17.12
N LEU A 151 -3.62 10.06 17.17
CA LEU A 151 -2.73 9.72 16.05
C LEU A 151 -2.85 8.23 15.73
N ASP A 152 -3.12 7.93 14.47
CA ASP A 152 -3.07 6.59 13.90
C ASP A 152 -1.66 6.22 13.46
N GLU A 153 -1.48 4.92 13.26
CA GLU A 153 -0.34 4.31 12.57
C GLU A 153 -0.54 4.44 11.05
N GLY A 154 -0.55 5.68 10.55
CA GLY A 154 -0.86 6.00 9.15
C GLY A 154 0.25 5.60 8.19
N HIS A 155 -0.06 4.73 7.23
CA HIS A 155 0.81 4.43 6.09
C HIS A 155 1.07 5.67 5.23
N VAL A 156 2.22 5.73 4.55
CA VAL A 156 2.50 6.68 3.46
C VAL A 156 2.08 6.10 2.10
N LEU A 157 2.16 4.77 1.96
CA LEU A 157 1.54 3.97 0.91
C LEU A 157 0.74 2.84 1.56
N ALA A 158 -0.60 2.88 1.48
CA ALA A 158 -1.45 1.88 2.13
C ALA A 158 -1.22 0.43 1.62
N ASP A 159 -1.63 -0.56 2.42
CA ASP A 159 -1.63 -1.98 2.04
C ASP A 159 -2.30 -2.20 0.66
N SER A 160 -3.40 -1.49 0.38
CA SER A 160 -4.16 -1.52 -0.87
C SER A 160 -3.38 -1.01 -2.09
N LEU A 161 -2.40 -0.14 -1.89
CA LEU A 161 -1.47 0.37 -2.90
C LEU A 161 -0.18 -0.46 -3.00
N GLY A 162 -0.07 -1.54 -2.22
CA GLY A 162 1.10 -2.41 -2.22
C GLY A 162 2.18 -2.06 -1.20
N GLY A 163 1.93 -1.17 -0.23
CA GLY A 163 2.90 -0.85 0.82
C GLY A 163 2.94 -1.89 1.96
N VAL A 164 4.03 -1.90 2.74
CA VAL A 164 4.21 -2.75 3.94
C VAL A 164 3.93 -1.99 5.24
N SER A 165 3.86 -2.67 6.39
CA SER A 165 3.46 -2.07 7.67
C SER A 165 4.63 -1.74 8.63
N ASN A 166 5.88 -1.75 8.15
CA ASN A 166 7.08 -1.45 8.95
C ASN A 166 7.31 0.06 9.15
N ALA A 167 8.21 0.44 10.06
CA ALA A 167 8.41 1.85 10.45
C ALA A 167 8.73 2.80 9.29
N TYR A 168 9.31 2.30 8.19
CA TYR A 168 9.71 3.10 7.04
C TYR A 168 8.54 3.45 6.10
N ASN A 169 7.36 2.88 6.33
CA ASN A 169 6.10 3.29 5.68
C ASN A 169 5.07 3.87 6.66
N ILE A 170 5.23 3.65 7.97
CA ILE A 170 4.28 4.14 9.00
C ILE A 170 4.73 5.49 9.58
N THR A 171 3.78 6.41 9.74
CA THR A 171 3.95 7.71 10.42
C THR A 171 2.84 7.96 11.45
N PRO A 172 3.10 8.68 12.54
CA PRO A 172 2.05 9.15 13.44
C PRO A 172 1.20 10.25 12.76
N GLN A 173 0.01 9.89 12.30
CA GLN A 173 -0.85 10.75 11.48
C GLN A 173 -2.21 11.00 12.17
N GLU A 174 -2.77 12.21 12.05
CA GLU A 174 -4.07 12.50 12.70
C GLU A 174 -5.18 11.55 12.21
N SER A 175 -5.91 10.94 13.16
CA SER A 175 -6.81 9.81 12.86
C SER A 175 -8.00 10.14 11.95
N THR A 176 -8.38 11.41 11.81
CA THR A 176 -9.46 11.83 10.91
C THR A 176 -8.92 12.04 9.50
N LEU A 177 -7.75 12.66 9.37
CA LEU A 177 -6.97 12.78 8.13
C LEU A 177 -6.68 11.41 7.52
N ASN A 178 -6.12 10.48 8.31
CA ASN A 178 -5.77 9.12 7.91
C ASN A 178 -6.96 8.32 7.35
N ARG A 179 -8.16 8.50 7.93
CA ARG A 179 -9.32 7.67 7.60
C ARG A 179 -10.27 8.31 6.59
N HIS A 180 -10.37 9.64 6.59
CA HIS A 180 -11.47 10.40 5.97
C HIS A 180 -11.04 11.75 5.37
N GLY A 181 -9.74 12.11 5.44
CA GLY A 181 -9.20 13.34 4.87
C GLY A 181 -8.50 13.12 3.52
N ASP A 182 -7.66 14.09 3.15
CA ASP A 182 -7.07 14.21 1.80
C ASP A 182 -6.26 12.96 1.38
N GLN A 183 -5.62 12.25 2.31
CA GLN A 183 -4.94 10.98 2.00
C GLN A 183 -5.91 9.90 1.51
N ALA A 184 -7.07 9.74 2.15
CA ALA A 184 -8.06 8.74 1.73
C ALA A 184 -8.61 9.05 0.32
N TYR A 185 -8.78 10.33 -0.03
CA TYR A 185 -9.17 10.74 -1.39
C TYR A 185 -8.07 10.45 -2.43
N MET A 186 -6.80 10.65 -2.08
CA MET A 186 -5.65 10.28 -2.92
C MET A 186 -5.60 8.77 -3.16
N GLU A 187 -5.68 7.96 -2.09
CA GLU A 187 -5.66 6.50 -2.18
C GLU A 187 -6.83 5.93 -3.00
N ASP A 188 -8.04 6.45 -2.79
CA ASP A 188 -9.22 6.10 -3.59
C ASP A 188 -9.02 6.47 -5.07
N ALA A 189 -8.48 7.66 -5.38
CA ALA A 189 -8.25 8.10 -6.76
C ALA A 189 -7.20 7.24 -7.49
N ILE A 190 -6.12 6.85 -6.80
CA ILE A 190 -5.10 5.93 -7.34
C ILE A 190 -5.69 4.54 -7.58
N ARG A 191 -6.49 4.02 -6.63
CA ARG A 191 -7.13 2.71 -6.75
C ARG A 191 -8.15 2.67 -7.90
N ASP A 192 -8.99 3.69 -8.03
CA ASP A 192 -10.01 3.78 -9.09
C ASP A 192 -9.38 4.02 -10.49
N ALA A 193 -8.18 4.61 -10.56
CA ALA A 193 -7.38 4.70 -11.78
C ALA A 193 -6.68 3.37 -12.16
N GLY A 194 -6.59 2.40 -11.23
CA GLY A 194 -5.88 1.13 -11.41
C GLY A 194 -4.39 1.18 -11.07
N GLY A 195 -3.92 2.24 -10.42
CA GLY A 195 -2.50 2.52 -10.16
C GLY A 195 -2.12 3.96 -10.54
N ALA A 196 -0.84 4.30 -10.33
CA ALA A 196 -0.25 5.61 -10.65
C ALA A 196 1.19 5.44 -11.12
N THR A 197 1.79 6.48 -11.73
CA THR A 197 3.24 6.54 -12.00
C THR A 197 3.86 7.78 -11.35
N ASP A 198 5.19 7.84 -11.32
CA ASP A 198 5.96 9.01 -10.86
C ASP A 198 5.59 9.46 -9.43
N PHE A 199 5.35 8.51 -8.52
CA PHE A 199 4.90 8.79 -7.15
C PHE A 199 6.06 9.30 -6.29
N GLU A 200 5.86 10.44 -5.64
CA GLU A 200 6.74 11.02 -4.63
C GLU A 200 5.92 11.58 -3.47
N ALA A 201 6.18 11.10 -2.26
CA ALA A 201 5.73 11.72 -1.01
C ALA A 201 6.92 12.43 -0.35
N ILE A 202 6.73 13.71 0.03
CA ILE A 202 7.67 14.51 0.82
C ILE A 202 7.03 14.79 2.17
N ILE A 203 7.74 14.48 3.25
CA ILE A 203 7.21 14.52 4.62
C ILE A 203 8.00 15.55 5.42
N THR A 204 7.31 16.58 5.91
CA THR A 204 7.91 17.71 6.63
C THR A 204 7.72 17.55 8.14
N TYR A 205 8.70 17.99 8.92
CA TYR A 205 8.70 17.97 10.38
C TYR A 205 8.96 19.37 10.95
N ILE A 206 8.39 19.67 12.13
CA ILE A 206 8.53 20.97 12.79
C ILE A 206 9.89 21.17 13.49
N ASP A 207 10.51 20.06 13.91
CA ASP A 207 11.83 19.98 14.53
C ASP A 207 12.48 18.62 14.23
N THR A 208 13.66 18.37 14.80
CA THR A 208 14.48 17.17 14.59
C THR A 208 14.49 16.22 15.81
N GLU A 209 13.59 16.44 16.78
CA GLU A 209 13.43 15.60 17.98
C GLU A 209 12.18 14.70 17.88
N THR A 210 11.12 15.17 17.22
CA THR A 210 9.86 14.43 17.01
C THR A 210 9.93 13.43 15.84
N GLN A 211 9.12 12.36 15.91
CA GLN A 211 8.86 11.45 14.79
C GLN A 211 7.45 11.64 14.19
N ILE A 212 6.71 12.65 14.66
CA ILE A 212 5.39 13.07 14.17
C ILE A 212 5.58 14.13 13.08
N PRO A 213 5.16 13.90 11.82
CA PRO A 213 5.18 14.91 10.76
C PRO A 213 4.36 16.15 11.10
N SER A 214 4.71 17.29 10.52
CA SER A 214 3.87 18.50 10.51
C SER A 214 2.97 18.58 9.29
N SER A 215 3.40 18.04 8.14
CA SER A 215 2.66 18.10 6.87
C SER A 215 3.25 17.14 5.83
N TYR A 216 2.45 16.82 4.82
CA TYR A 216 2.78 15.93 3.71
C TYR A 216 2.52 16.63 2.38
N GLN A 217 3.33 16.31 1.37
CA GLN A 217 3.10 16.66 -0.03
C GLN A 217 3.24 15.41 -0.87
N TYR A 218 2.20 15.07 -1.62
CA TYR A 218 2.16 13.91 -2.52
C TYR A 218 2.08 14.39 -3.96
N THR A 219 2.99 13.91 -4.81
CA THR A 219 3.01 14.15 -6.26
C THR A 219 2.92 12.81 -6.97
N TYR A 220 2.03 12.68 -7.96
CA TYR A 220 1.80 11.43 -8.69
C TYR A 220 1.08 11.67 -10.02
N THR A 221 1.29 10.78 -10.98
CA THR A 221 0.68 10.85 -12.32
C THR A 221 -0.52 9.90 -12.43
N LEU A 222 -1.72 10.44 -12.66
CA LEU A 222 -2.90 9.65 -13.06
C LEU A 222 -3.25 9.88 -14.53
N MET A 223 -3.28 8.78 -15.32
CA MET A 223 -3.62 8.79 -16.75
C MET A 223 -2.82 9.83 -17.59
N GLY A 224 -1.57 10.11 -17.19
CA GLY A 224 -0.71 11.11 -17.84
C GLY A 224 -0.94 12.55 -17.39
N ASN A 225 -1.60 12.79 -16.26
CA ASN A 225 -1.77 14.09 -15.63
C ASN A 225 -1.08 14.06 -14.25
N GLU A 226 -0.13 14.97 -14.04
CA GLU A 226 0.51 15.22 -12.74
C GLU A 226 -0.52 15.84 -11.77
N ILE A 227 -0.62 15.26 -10.57
CA ILE A 227 -1.43 15.74 -9.45
C ILE A 227 -0.46 16.05 -8.30
N VAL A 228 -0.73 17.14 -7.57
CA VAL A 228 0.05 17.55 -6.39
C VAL A 228 -0.92 17.89 -5.27
N ASP A 229 -1.02 17.00 -4.29
CA ASP A 229 -1.81 17.16 -3.07
C ASP A 229 -0.89 17.58 -1.91
N THR A 230 -1.37 18.38 -0.98
CA THR A 230 -0.56 18.89 0.14
C THR A 230 -1.45 19.25 1.33
N PHE A 231 -1.17 18.66 2.49
CA PHE A 231 -2.00 18.79 3.69
C PHE A 231 -1.16 18.79 4.97
N ASP A 232 -1.63 19.52 5.98
CA ASP A 232 -1.02 19.55 7.32
C ASP A 232 -1.42 18.28 8.11
N ASN A 233 -0.53 17.78 8.98
CA ASN A 233 -0.80 16.66 9.88
C ASN A 233 -1.64 17.10 11.09
N MET A 234 -2.82 17.63 10.79
CA MET A 234 -3.76 18.23 11.73
C MET A 234 -5.18 17.80 11.38
N ASN A 235 -6.10 17.93 12.33
CA ASN A 235 -7.49 17.55 12.12
C ASN A 235 -8.13 18.41 11.01
N PRO A 236 -8.68 17.80 9.95
CA PRO A 236 -9.20 18.54 8.80
C PRO A 236 -10.43 19.38 9.15
N ASP A 237 -11.26 18.98 10.13
CA ASP A 237 -12.39 19.80 10.58
C ASP A 237 -11.90 21.07 11.30
N GLU A 238 -10.83 20.99 12.10
CA GLU A 238 -10.23 22.17 12.73
C GLU A 238 -9.59 23.12 11.70
N ILE A 239 -8.91 22.59 10.68
CA ILE A 239 -8.37 23.38 9.57
C ILE A 239 -9.50 24.04 8.79
N ASN A 240 -10.53 23.28 8.38
CA ASN A 240 -11.71 23.80 7.69
C ASN A 240 -12.45 24.86 8.52
N ALA A 241 -12.53 24.69 9.85
CA ALA A 241 -13.10 25.70 10.74
C ALA A 241 -12.26 26.98 10.79
N SER A 242 -10.93 26.85 10.84
CA SER A 242 -10.02 28.02 10.80
C SER A 242 -10.10 28.80 9.48
N LEU A 243 -10.44 28.12 8.38
CA LEU A 243 -10.67 28.69 7.05
C LEU A 243 -12.09 29.24 6.85
N GLY A 244 -13.00 29.03 7.82
CA GLY A 244 -14.41 29.43 7.71
C GLY A 244 -15.25 28.54 6.79
N LEU A 245 -14.78 27.34 6.48
CA LEU A 245 -15.49 26.37 5.64
C LEU A 245 -16.55 25.56 6.41
N THR A 246 -16.42 25.44 7.73
CA THR A 246 -17.44 24.80 8.60
C THR A 246 -18.59 25.74 9.01
N ASP A 247 -18.54 27.03 8.66
CA ASP A 247 -19.55 28.05 9.02
C ASP A 247 -20.85 27.94 8.18
N SER A 248 -21.29 26.71 7.91
CA SER A 248 -22.67 26.38 7.57
C SER A 248 -23.39 25.92 8.84
N GLU A 249 -23.93 26.86 9.62
CA GLU A 249 -24.67 26.53 10.85
C GLU A 249 -25.80 25.52 10.58
N PRO A 250 -25.87 24.40 11.32
CA PRO A 250 -27.06 23.56 11.34
C PRO A 250 -28.18 24.31 12.07
N THR A 251 -29.07 24.95 11.32
CA THR A 251 -30.19 25.72 11.89
C THR A 251 -31.15 24.81 12.67
N ASP A 252 -31.03 24.86 14.00
CA ASP A 252 -31.89 24.28 15.06
C ASP A 252 -32.81 23.10 14.66
N SER A 253 -32.25 22.07 14.03
CA SER A 253 -32.98 20.84 13.67
C SER A 253 -33.00 19.88 14.85
N ALA A 254 -33.75 20.27 15.88
CA ALA A 254 -33.88 19.52 17.12
C ALA A 254 -34.40 18.08 16.88
N SER A 255 -33.67 17.10 17.46
CA SER A 255 -33.91 15.66 17.33
C SER A 255 -35.38 15.27 17.29
N SER A 256 -35.87 14.85 16.12
CA SER A 256 -37.23 14.33 15.92
C SER A 256 -37.24 13.08 15.06
N SER A 257 -36.90 11.97 15.72
CA SER A 257 -37.48 10.65 15.53
C SER A 257 -38.78 10.64 14.71
N SER A 258 -38.70 10.07 13.50
CA SER A 258 -39.82 9.40 12.81
C SER A 258 -41.17 10.14 12.80
N SER A 259 -41.31 11.24 12.05
CA SER A 259 -42.64 11.69 11.62
C SER A 259 -42.62 12.33 10.23
N SER A 260 -43.66 12.05 9.45
CA SER A 260 -43.82 12.52 8.08
C SER A 260 -44.10 14.02 8.04
N THR A 261 -43.07 14.83 7.81
CA THR A 261 -43.18 16.24 7.44
C THR A 261 -43.28 16.38 5.92
N ASN A 262 -44.22 17.20 5.45
CA ASN A 262 -44.19 17.66 4.05
C ASN A 262 -43.23 18.85 4.04
N GLU A 263 -42.07 18.69 3.43
CA GLU A 263 -41.10 19.79 3.34
C GLU A 263 -41.56 20.81 2.30
N ASP A 264 -41.41 22.09 2.63
CA ASP A 264 -42.02 23.18 1.87
C ASP A 264 -41.17 23.56 0.66
N VAL A 265 -41.36 22.80 -0.42
CA VAL A 265 -40.71 23.05 -1.72
C VAL A 265 -41.13 24.37 -2.39
N SER A 266 -42.00 25.21 -1.82
CA SER A 266 -42.48 26.45 -2.47
C SER A 266 -41.38 27.51 -2.74
N SER A 267 -40.18 27.33 -2.17
CA SER A 267 -38.98 28.10 -2.50
C SER A 267 -38.30 27.67 -3.81
N VAL A 268 -38.58 26.44 -4.31
CA VAL A 268 -37.95 25.83 -5.49
C VAL A 268 -38.98 25.48 -6.57
N ASP A 269 -40.14 24.93 -6.19
CA ASP A 269 -41.30 24.69 -7.06
C ASP A 269 -41.94 26.01 -7.47
N THR A 270 -41.39 26.62 -8.52
CA THR A 270 -41.86 27.91 -9.06
C THR A 270 -43.24 27.84 -9.71
N ASN A 271 -43.77 26.63 -9.93
CA ASN A 271 -45.02 26.40 -10.67
C ASN A 271 -46.17 25.90 -9.79
N GLY A 272 -45.89 25.43 -8.57
CA GLY A 272 -46.87 25.07 -7.54
C GLY A 272 -47.54 23.70 -7.75
N ASN A 273 -46.83 22.74 -8.37
CA ASN A 273 -47.33 21.40 -8.66
C ASN A 273 -46.93 20.34 -7.61
N GLY A 274 -46.03 20.66 -6.68
CA GLY A 274 -45.46 19.75 -5.67
C GLY A 274 -44.32 18.86 -6.16
N GLN A 275 -43.82 19.07 -7.39
CA GLN A 275 -42.79 18.26 -8.05
C GLN A 275 -41.75 19.14 -8.79
N VAL A 276 -40.57 19.22 -8.20
CA VAL A 276 -39.46 20.09 -8.63
C VAL A 276 -38.75 19.51 -9.86
N THR A 277 -38.52 20.34 -10.87
CA THR A 277 -37.70 19.96 -12.03
C THR A 277 -36.21 20.27 -11.82
N ILE A 278 -35.33 19.56 -12.55
CA ILE A 278 -33.88 19.85 -12.61
C ILE A 278 -33.62 21.33 -12.96
N LYS A 279 -34.48 21.94 -13.79
CA LYS A 279 -34.39 23.35 -14.15
C LYS A 279 -34.69 24.28 -12.97
N GLU A 280 -35.67 23.94 -12.14
CA GLU A 280 -36.03 24.70 -10.94
C GLU A 280 -34.95 24.56 -9.86
N ALA A 281 -34.42 23.36 -9.65
CA ALA A 281 -33.28 23.14 -8.77
C ALA A 281 -32.02 23.93 -9.23
N LYS A 282 -31.65 23.85 -10.51
CA LYS A 282 -30.55 24.68 -11.08
C LYS A 282 -30.83 26.18 -11.00
N ALA A 283 -32.10 26.63 -11.03
CA ALA A 283 -32.48 28.03 -10.89
C ALA A 283 -32.48 28.52 -9.43
N ALA A 284 -32.72 27.64 -8.46
CA ALA A 284 -32.57 27.89 -7.04
C ALA A 284 -31.11 27.81 -6.54
N GLY A 285 -30.17 27.40 -7.41
CA GLY A 285 -28.73 27.39 -7.15
C GLY A 285 -28.15 26.02 -6.79
N PHE A 286 -28.93 24.94 -6.87
CA PHE A 286 -28.42 23.60 -6.57
C PHE A 286 -27.57 23.02 -7.70
N SER A 287 -26.44 22.42 -7.34
CA SER A 287 -25.62 21.55 -8.21
C SER A 287 -26.36 20.25 -8.56
N MET A 288 -25.85 19.52 -9.55
CA MET A 288 -26.32 18.18 -9.92
C MET A 288 -25.16 17.18 -9.94
N PRO A 289 -25.42 15.87 -9.79
CA PRO A 289 -26.74 15.26 -9.53
C PRO A 289 -27.27 15.57 -8.12
N ILE A 290 -28.60 15.59 -7.98
CA ILE A 290 -29.25 15.55 -6.66
C ILE A 290 -29.35 14.08 -6.25
N MET A 291 -28.69 13.72 -5.16
CA MET A 291 -28.59 12.36 -4.65
C MET A 291 -29.78 11.98 -3.76
N SER A 292 -30.02 10.67 -3.58
CA SER A 292 -31.18 10.12 -2.88
C SER A 292 -31.31 10.44 -1.38
N ASP A 293 -30.24 10.94 -0.77
CA ASP A 293 -30.17 11.44 0.60
C ASP A 293 -30.52 12.94 0.73
N HIS A 294 -30.46 13.70 -0.36
CA HIS A 294 -30.76 15.12 -0.37
C HIS A 294 -32.27 15.39 -0.28
N TRP A 295 -32.69 16.26 0.64
CA TRP A 295 -34.10 16.55 0.98
C TRP A 295 -35.03 16.87 -0.21
N LEU A 296 -34.47 17.45 -1.28
CA LEU A 296 -35.21 17.79 -2.51
C LEU A 296 -35.57 16.55 -3.36
N TYR A 297 -34.83 15.45 -3.23
CA TYR A 297 -34.92 14.26 -4.07
C TYR A 297 -36.32 13.61 -4.11
N PRO A 298 -37.04 13.41 -2.99
CA PRO A 298 -38.40 12.85 -3.01
C PRO A 298 -39.44 13.70 -3.76
N HIS A 299 -39.10 14.96 -4.03
CA HIS A 299 -39.91 15.91 -4.81
C HIS A 299 -39.44 16.03 -6.26
N MET A 300 -38.31 15.43 -6.63
CA MET A 300 -37.79 15.42 -8.00
C MET A 300 -38.21 14.13 -8.73
N ARG A 301 -37.74 13.95 -9.97
CA ARG A 301 -38.09 12.80 -10.82
C ARG A 301 -36.85 12.14 -11.42
N ASP A 302 -36.31 11.23 -10.63
CA ASP A 302 -35.60 10.02 -11.06
C ASP A 302 -36.49 9.22 -12.06
N ASN A 303 -35.89 8.64 -13.12
CA ASN A 303 -36.59 7.80 -14.12
C ASN A 303 -36.01 6.36 -14.21
N ASP A 304 -34.94 6.10 -13.46
CA ASP A 304 -33.93 5.07 -13.70
C ASP A 304 -33.83 4.15 -12.46
N ASN A 305 -34.12 4.72 -11.30
CA ASN A 305 -34.03 4.19 -9.94
C ASN A 305 -32.61 3.79 -9.54
N ASP A 306 -31.64 4.63 -9.94
CA ASP A 306 -30.22 4.59 -9.61
C ASP A 306 -29.87 5.30 -8.27
N GLY A 307 -30.68 6.28 -7.87
CA GLY A 307 -30.45 7.12 -6.69
C GLY A 307 -30.05 8.56 -6.99
N MET A 308 -30.12 9.00 -8.26
CA MET A 308 -29.65 10.32 -8.71
C MET A 308 -30.70 11.07 -9.54
N VAL A 309 -30.61 12.41 -9.59
CA VAL A 309 -31.39 13.22 -10.54
C VAL A 309 -30.55 14.38 -11.08
N GLY A 310 -30.36 14.43 -12.41
CA GLY A 310 -29.97 15.65 -13.11
C GLY A 310 -28.61 15.68 -13.82
N GLU A 311 -28.08 14.51 -14.16
CA GLU A 311 -27.05 14.31 -15.20
C GLU A 311 -27.26 15.22 -16.44
#